data_AF-E2ANK7-F1
#
_entry.id   AF-E2ANK7-F1
#
_cell.length_a   1.000
_cell.length_b   1.000
_cell.length_c   1.000
_cell.angle_alpha   90.00
_cell.angle_beta   90.00
_cell.angle_gamma   90.00
#
_symmetry.space_group_name_H-M   'P 1'
#
loop_
_entity.id
_entity.type
_entity.pdbx_description
1 polymer ?
#
loop_
_entity_poly.entity_id
_entity_poly.type
_entity_poly.pdbx_seq_one_letter_code
_entity_poly.pdbx_strand_id
1 'polypeptide(L)'
;MRFIDRTFSRHDFCETIVWSLALDDEIEASLKCVVVESSTLALEYGDLEIDPGSPVNPDLLFDSQLMHLYVLTEKKVSKVKVQECSVYKTCWDCLGAKDPYCGWCSLENKCNLRSDCQDAAKDPLYWISYKSGRCTTITTVTPDQLQRTTARTLELVIENLPTLSGQFLCAFSALDKTLITNASRKSYGVNCTTPRTDLLPSIPPVRHHFTAKLSVRMTNGPDLVATNFTFFDCNTYSSCTQCVSSSFPCDWCVDGHRCTHDTAENCRNDILVTGVSRMGPSYRSGPGFCPTINATESQEILVSSGIKKAIRVKVHIIGQFIIQTRFVCQFNIEGRVTSVNARLLADTIYCEETEFSYTSRAPNITVPFAVIWGGSKPLDNPDNIHLVIYRCRDMADNCGMCLALPTKYGCGWCQSSDRCEVKDQCDRGSGMWLNSNQTCPNPEIKSFEPVMGPWEGNTNVTIRGINLGKTFR
;
A
#
# COMPACT_ATOMS: atom_id res chain seq x y z
N MET A 1 17.72 -41.59 29.09
CA MET A 1 16.51 -41.60 28.24
C MET A 1 15.78 -42.91 28.42
N ARG A 2 14.55 -42.89 28.97
CA ARG A 2 13.62 -44.01 28.83
C ARG A 2 12.71 -43.67 27.66
N PHE A 3 12.86 -44.39 26.56
CA PHE A 3 11.90 -44.37 25.48
C PHE A 3 10.79 -45.36 25.85
N ILE A 4 9.55 -44.89 25.94
CA ILE A 4 8.39 -45.76 26.08
C ILE A 4 7.71 -45.76 24.71
N ASP A 5 8.12 -46.71 23.87
CA ASP A 5 7.48 -46.96 22.59
C ASP A 5 6.21 -47.81 22.84
N ARG A 6 5.03 -47.20 22.77
CA ARG A 6 3.75 -47.93 22.68
C ARG A 6 3.04 -47.52 21.41
N THR A 7 3.10 -48.38 20.40
CA THR A 7 2.29 -48.32 19.19
C THR A 7 0.92 -48.92 19.47
N PHE A 8 -0.14 -48.11 19.39
CA PHE A 8 -1.52 -48.60 19.36
C PHE A 8 -1.91 -48.78 17.90
N SER A 9 -2.01 -50.02 17.41
CA SER A 9 -2.46 -50.27 16.04
C SER A 9 -3.98 -50.43 15.98
N ARG A 10 -4.62 -49.59 15.17
CA ARG A 10 -5.85 -49.95 14.46
C ARG A 10 -5.46 -50.13 13.01
N HIS A 11 -6.09 -51.09 12.33
CA HIS A 11 -5.93 -51.29 10.89
C HIS A 11 -6.36 -50.11 10.01
N ASP A 12 -6.74 -48.96 10.58
CA ASP A 12 -7.01 -47.73 9.86
C ASP A 12 -6.86 -46.52 10.81
N PHE A 13 -5.72 -45.83 10.69
CA PHE A 13 -5.57 -44.36 10.72
C PHE A 13 -5.17 -43.53 11.97
N CYS A 14 -4.62 -44.09 13.06
CA CYS A 14 -3.71 -43.31 13.92
C CYS A 14 -2.80 -44.24 14.72
N GLU A 15 -1.49 -44.08 14.55
CA GLU A 15 -0.52 -44.57 15.52
C GLU A 15 -0.15 -43.40 16.41
N THR A 16 -0.87 -43.20 17.51
CA THR A 16 -0.46 -42.21 18.51
C THR A 16 0.83 -42.71 19.16
N ILE A 17 1.98 -42.16 18.75
CA ILE A 17 3.27 -42.43 19.40
C ILE A 17 3.53 -41.30 20.39
N VAL A 18 3.43 -41.61 21.68
CA VAL A 18 3.68 -40.64 22.75
C VAL A 18 5.16 -40.63 23.10
N TRP A 19 5.81 -39.48 22.89
CA TRP A 19 7.20 -39.27 23.32
C TRP A 19 7.21 -38.34 24.53
N SER A 20 8.00 -38.68 25.54
CA SER A 20 8.44 -37.73 26.57
C SER A 20 9.90 -37.43 26.28
N LEU A 21 10.22 -36.24 25.77
CA LEU A 21 11.58 -35.85 25.42
C LEU A 21 12.07 -34.88 26.50
N ALA A 22 13.00 -35.32 27.34
CA ALA A 22 13.73 -34.45 28.25
C ALA A 22 15.04 -34.03 27.55
N LEU A 23 15.11 -32.78 27.12
CA LEU A 23 16.34 -32.11 26.72
C LEU A 23 16.49 -30.87 27.61
N ASP A 24 17.59 -30.83 28.39
CA ASP A 24 18.03 -29.69 29.21
C ASP A 24 17.08 -29.19 30.33
N ASP A 25 16.71 -30.08 31.25
CA ASP A 25 16.06 -29.78 32.55
C ASP A 25 14.62 -29.19 32.53
N GLU A 26 13.96 -29.07 31.38
CA GLU A 26 12.50 -28.89 31.29
C GLU A 26 11.81 -30.19 30.82
N ILE A 27 10.99 -30.80 31.70
CA ILE A 27 10.14 -31.95 31.36
C ILE A 27 8.81 -31.39 30.83
N GLU A 28 8.61 -31.40 29.51
CA GLU A 28 7.32 -31.05 28.92
C GLU A 28 6.48 -32.32 28.68
N ALA A 29 5.26 -32.39 29.25
CA ALA A 29 4.27 -33.40 28.82
C ALA A 29 3.60 -32.93 27.54
N SER A 30 4.09 -33.44 26.43
CA SER A 30 3.45 -33.29 25.13
C SER A 30 3.01 -34.63 24.54
N LEU A 31 1.91 -34.61 23.79
CA LEU A 31 1.40 -35.72 23.00
C LEU A 31 1.69 -35.45 21.54
N LYS A 32 2.51 -36.31 20.94
CA LYS A 32 2.78 -36.29 19.51
C LYS A 32 1.77 -37.17 18.77
N CYS A 33 1.14 -36.58 17.76
CA CYS A 33 0.22 -37.27 16.87
C CYS A 33 0.95 -37.63 15.59
N VAL A 34 1.05 -38.95 15.33
CA VAL A 34 1.83 -39.48 14.21
C VAL A 34 0.92 -40.35 13.33
N VAL A 35 1.10 -40.24 12.02
CA VAL A 35 0.52 -41.15 11.04
C VAL A 35 1.62 -41.97 10.39
N VAL A 36 1.51 -43.28 10.46
CA VAL A 36 2.44 -44.20 9.78
C VAL A 36 1.87 -44.57 8.42
N GLU A 37 2.59 -44.21 7.37
CA GLU A 37 2.15 -44.41 5.98
C GLU A 37 2.74 -45.67 5.36
N SER A 38 3.95 -46.05 5.76
CA SER A 38 4.62 -47.27 5.34
C SER A 38 5.57 -47.75 6.44
N SER A 39 6.20 -48.92 6.25
CA SER A 39 7.23 -49.42 7.15
C SER A 39 8.46 -48.51 7.30
N THR A 40 8.61 -47.50 6.43
CA THR A 40 9.74 -46.58 6.42
C THR A 40 9.36 -45.11 6.51
N LEU A 41 8.06 -44.79 6.60
CA LEU A 41 7.56 -43.43 6.59
C LEU A 41 6.50 -43.21 7.67
N ALA A 42 6.82 -42.31 8.59
CA ALA A 42 5.91 -41.79 9.60
C ALA A 42 5.94 -40.25 9.55
N LEU A 43 4.78 -39.63 9.72
CA LEU A 43 4.63 -38.17 9.67
C LEU A 43 4.01 -37.70 10.98
N GLU A 44 4.71 -36.81 11.68
CA GLU A 44 4.15 -36.05 12.80
C GLU A 44 3.24 -34.95 12.25
N TYR A 45 2.00 -34.89 12.72
CA TYR A 45 0.99 -33.93 12.26
C TYR A 45 0.41 -33.05 13.38
N GLY A 46 0.75 -33.35 14.63
CA GLY A 46 0.34 -32.54 15.77
C GLY A 46 1.21 -32.77 16.99
N ASP A 47 1.36 -31.72 17.79
CA ASP A 47 2.00 -31.74 19.10
C ASP A 47 1.08 -30.99 20.06
N LEU A 48 0.64 -31.66 21.13
CA LEU A 48 -0.29 -31.12 22.09
C LEU A 48 0.32 -31.11 23.47
N GLU A 49 0.55 -29.92 24.00
CA GLU A 49 0.98 -29.71 25.38
C GLU A 49 -0.16 -30.01 26.36
N ILE A 50 0.09 -30.89 27.34
CA ILE A 50 -0.91 -31.38 28.29
C ILE A 50 -0.73 -30.79 29.68
N ASP A 51 0.51 -30.79 30.17
CA ASP A 51 0.86 -30.36 31.53
C ASP A 51 2.37 -30.01 31.64
N PRO A 52 2.77 -28.75 31.45
CA PRO A 52 4.17 -28.36 31.50
C PRO A 52 4.80 -28.70 32.87
N GLY A 53 6.00 -29.30 32.85
CA GLY A 53 6.74 -29.70 34.04
C GLY A 53 6.38 -31.08 34.62
N SER A 54 5.38 -31.79 34.08
CA SER A 54 4.95 -33.10 34.58
C SER A 54 5.02 -34.16 33.47
N PRO A 55 5.64 -35.33 33.65
CA PRO A 55 5.69 -36.36 32.61
C PRO A 55 4.33 -37.05 32.39
N VAL A 56 4.06 -37.46 31.14
CA VAL A 56 2.88 -38.27 30.80
C VAL A 56 3.06 -39.72 31.25
N ASN A 57 2.03 -40.28 31.89
CA ASN A 57 1.99 -41.68 32.29
C ASN A 57 1.80 -42.62 31.07
N PRO A 58 2.50 -43.76 30.98
CA PRO A 58 2.38 -44.71 29.86
C PRO A 58 1.01 -45.38 29.72
N ASP A 59 0.17 -45.35 30.74
CA ASP A 59 -1.17 -45.95 30.72
C ASP A 59 -2.20 -44.97 30.15
N LEU A 60 -2.21 -44.90 28.82
CA LEU A 60 -3.16 -44.13 28.04
C LEU A 60 -4.35 -45.00 27.65
N LEU A 61 -5.57 -44.47 27.79
CA LEU A 61 -6.79 -45.22 27.52
C LEU A 61 -7.73 -44.40 26.63
N PHE A 62 -8.25 -45.03 25.58
CA PHE A 62 -9.35 -44.45 24.81
C PHE A 62 -10.70 -44.60 25.52
N ASP A 63 -11.61 -43.66 25.29
CA ASP A 63 -13.01 -43.85 25.67
C ASP A 63 -13.68 -44.97 24.84
N SER A 64 -14.87 -45.41 25.26
CA SER A 64 -15.58 -46.53 24.61
C SER A 64 -15.95 -46.28 23.14
N GLN A 65 -15.96 -45.00 22.72
CA GLN A 65 -16.26 -44.60 21.35
C GLN A 65 -15.00 -44.29 20.53
N LEU A 66 -13.81 -44.37 21.16
CA LEU A 66 -12.51 -44.02 20.57
C LEU A 66 -12.42 -42.57 20.08
N MET A 67 -13.21 -41.67 20.68
CA MET A 67 -13.26 -40.25 20.31
C MET A 67 -12.37 -39.39 21.22
N HIS A 68 -12.05 -39.90 22.40
CA HIS A 68 -11.20 -39.21 23.37
C HIS A 68 -10.12 -40.15 23.91
N LEU A 69 -8.96 -39.57 24.20
CA LEU A 69 -7.85 -40.19 24.89
C LEU A 69 -7.78 -39.63 26.33
N TYR A 70 -7.81 -40.50 27.32
CA TYR A 70 -7.53 -40.14 28.71
C TYR A 70 -6.02 -40.19 28.93
N VAL A 71 -5.47 -39.04 29.31
CA VAL A 71 -4.04 -38.80 29.46
C VAL A 71 -3.79 -38.46 30.92
N LEU A 72 -2.98 -39.25 31.59
CA LEU A 72 -2.68 -39.09 33.01
C LEU A 72 -1.30 -38.47 33.17
N THR A 73 -1.20 -37.43 33.99
CA THR A 73 0.06 -36.95 34.56
C THR A 73 0.09 -37.31 36.05
N GLU A 74 1.13 -36.92 36.78
CA GLU A 74 1.24 -37.21 38.22
C GLU A 74 0.03 -36.70 39.02
N LYS A 75 -0.56 -35.56 38.63
CA LYS A 75 -1.58 -34.85 39.42
C LYS A 75 -2.88 -34.58 38.66
N LYS A 76 -2.96 -34.90 37.37
CA LYS A 76 -4.08 -34.51 36.51
C LYS A 76 -4.47 -35.64 35.55
N VAL A 77 -5.77 -35.75 35.29
CA VAL A 77 -6.31 -36.56 34.19
C VAL A 77 -6.93 -35.60 33.18
N SER A 78 -6.39 -35.60 31.98
CA SER A 78 -6.85 -34.78 30.86
C SER A 78 -7.59 -35.66 29.85
N LYS A 79 -8.82 -35.26 29.49
CA LYS A 79 -9.60 -35.90 28.42
C LYS A 79 -9.37 -35.14 27.12
N VAL A 80 -8.57 -35.70 26.23
CA VAL A 80 -8.13 -35.08 24.98
C VAL A 80 -8.97 -35.62 23.82
N LYS A 81 -9.43 -34.76 22.91
CA LYS A 81 -10.10 -35.22 21.68
C LYS A 81 -9.06 -35.82 20.74
N VAL A 82 -9.38 -36.95 20.13
CA VAL A 82 -8.48 -37.62 19.18
C VAL A 82 -8.35 -36.84 17.86
N GLN A 83 -9.39 -36.10 17.50
CA GLN A 83 -9.47 -35.31 16.27
C GLN A 83 -10.19 -34.00 16.54
N GLU A 84 -9.75 -32.92 15.87
CA GLU A 84 -10.44 -31.64 15.92
C GLU A 84 -10.34 -30.87 14.59
N CYS A 85 -10.87 -31.47 13.51
CA CYS A 85 -10.74 -30.91 12.15
C CYS A 85 -11.29 -29.49 11.98
N SER A 86 -12.24 -29.08 12.83
CA SER A 86 -12.87 -27.75 12.76
C SER A 86 -11.92 -26.58 13.04
N VAL A 87 -10.70 -26.84 13.53
CA VAL A 87 -9.65 -25.80 13.67
C VAL A 87 -9.20 -25.28 12.31
N TYR A 88 -9.17 -26.13 11.29
CA TYR A 88 -8.75 -25.77 9.94
C TYR A 88 -9.89 -25.11 9.17
N LYS A 89 -9.69 -23.84 8.79
CA LYS A 89 -10.73 -23.01 8.17
C LYS A 89 -10.70 -23.03 6.64
N THR A 90 -9.57 -23.38 6.04
CA THR A 90 -9.41 -23.46 4.59
C THR A 90 -9.05 -24.87 4.17
N CYS A 91 -9.32 -25.20 2.90
CA CYS A 91 -8.93 -26.49 2.35
C CYS A 91 -7.42 -26.72 2.43
N TRP A 92 -6.62 -25.70 2.15
CA TRP A 92 -5.16 -25.82 2.20
C TRP A 92 -4.66 -26.07 3.62
N ASP A 93 -5.25 -25.43 4.63
CA ASP A 93 -4.91 -25.72 6.04
C ASP A 93 -5.33 -27.14 6.43
N CYS A 94 -6.52 -27.57 6.02
CA CYS A 94 -7.10 -28.88 6.33
C CYS A 94 -6.26 -30.03 5.76
N LEU A 95 -5.91 -29.94 4.47
CA LEU A 95 -5.09 -30.96 3.82
C LEU A 95 -3.61 -30.82 4.20
N GLY A 96 -3.14 -29.59 4.43
CA GLY A 96 -1.77 -29.30 4.83
C GLY A 96 -1.42 -29.78 6.23
N ALA A 97 -2.42 -29.89 7.11
CA ALA A 97 -2.28 -30.52 8.42
C ALA A 97 -1.86 -31.99 8.34
N LYS A 98 -2.21 -32.69 7.25
CA LYS A 98 -1.98 -34.13 7.08
C LYS A 98 -2.57 -34.99 8.21
N ASP A 99 -3.60 -34.46 8.87
CA ASP A 99 -4.36 -35.22 9.87
C ASP A 99 -5.20 -36.29 9.14
N PRO A 100 -5.00 -37.58 9.43
CA PRO A 100 -5.69 -38.67 8.77
C PRO A 100 -7.20 -38.75 9.02
N TYR A 101 -7.67 -38.15 10.11
CA TYR A 101 -9.10 -38.10 10.40
C TYR A 101 -9.81 -37.00 9.61
N CYS A 102 -9.05 -35.98 9.20
CA CYS A 102 -9.59 -34.77 8.61
C CYS A 102 -9.58 -34.80 7.08
N GLY A 103 -10.63 -34.23 6.51
CA GLY A 103 -10.70 -33.96 5.10
C GLY A 103 -11.59 -32.76 4.82
N TRP A 104 -11.43 -32.22 3.61
CA TRP A 104 -12.17 -31.05 3.18
C TRP A 104 -13.50 -31.47 2.56
N CYS A 105 -14.61 -31.05 3.18
CA CYS A 105 -15.95 -31.23 2.65
C CYS A 105 -16.29 -30.07 1.70
N SER A 106 -16.07 -30.27 0.40
CA SER A 106 -16.13 -29.22 -0.62
C SER A 106 -17.48 -28.51 -0.69
N LEU A 107 -18.58 -29.24 -0.48
CA LEU A 107 -19.94 -28.69 -0.56
C LEU A 107 -20.37 -27.91 0.68
N GLU A 108 -19.72 -28.16 1.81
CA GLU A 108 -19.99 -27.50 3.08
C GLU A 108 -18.95 -26.42 3.41
N ASN A 109 -17.88 -26.33 2.60
CA ASN A 109 -16.77 -25.38 2.75
C ASN A 109 -16.12 -25.44 4.15
N LYS A 110 -15.89 -26.66 4.64
CA LYS A 110 -15.39 -26.93 6.00
C LYS A 110 -14.50 -28.17 6.05
N CYS A 111 -13.57 -28.17 6.99
CA CYS A 111 -12.77 -29.35 7.34
C CYS A 111 -13.51 -30.18 8.40
N ASN A 112 -13.82 -31.43 8.10
CA ASN A 112 -14.57 -32.33 8.98
C ASN A 112 -14.18 -33.80 8.77
N LEU A 113 -14.75 -34.68 9.59
CA LEU A 113 -14.63 -36.12 9.44
C LEU A 113 -15.39 -36.59 8.19
N ARG A 114 -14.92 -37.70 7.59
CA ARG A 114 -15.60 -38.31 6.45
C ARG A 114 -17.04 -38.72 6.74
N SER A 115 -17.34 -39.14 7.98
CA SER A 115 -18.69 -39.49 8.42
C SER A 115 -19.64 -38.30 8.47
N ASP A 116 -19.09 -37.10 8.68
CA ASP A 116 -19.86 -35.88 8.95
C ASP A 116 -20.05 -35.04 7.67
N CYS A 117 -19.40 -35.43 6.56
CA CYS A 117 -19.56 -34.80 5.26
C CYS A 117 -20.66 -35.49 4.47
N GLN A 118 -21.71 -34.75 4.14
CA GLN A 118 -22.82 -35.30 3.39
C GLN A 118 -22.36 -35.82 2.01
N ASP A 119 -22.85 -37.00 1.62
CA ASP A 119 -22.57 -37.59 0.30
C ASP A 119 -21.08 -37.87 0.00
N ALA A 120 -20.21 -37.90 1.02
CA ALA A 120 -18.77 -38.16 0.89
C ALA A 120 -18.40 -39.46 0.15
N ALA A 121 -19.33 -40.41 0.03
CA ALA A 121 -19.14 -41.66 -0.71
C ALA A 121 -19.48 -41.57 -2.21
N LYS A 122 -20.17 -40.51 -2.66
CA LYS A 122 -20.66 -40.40 -4.06
C LYS A 122 -19.59 -39.92 -5.03
N ASP A 123 -18.70 -39.03 -4.60
CA ASP A 123 -17.63 -38.47 -5.44
C ASP A 123 -16.39 -38.21 -4.56
N PRO A 124 -15.18 -38.67 -4.96
CA PRO A 124 -13.93 -38.38 -4.24
C PRO A 124 -13.63 -36.89 -4.03
N LEU A 125 -14.23 -36.00 -4.84
CA LEU A 125 -14.08 -34.55 -4.70
C LEU A 125 -15.02 -33.93 -3.66
N TYR A 126 -15.99 -34.68 -3.13
CA TYR A 126 -16.91 -34.16 -2.11
C TYR A 126 -16.25 -34.14 -0.73
N TRP A 127 -15.48 -35.17 -0.40
CA TRP A 127 -14.64 -35.21 0.79
C TRP A 127 -13.19 -35.55 0.40
N ILE A 128 -12.33 -34.54 0.48
CA ILE A 128 -10.95 -34.63 0.02
C ILE A 128 -10.05 -34.93 1.21
N SER A 129 -9.35 -36.07 1.19
CA SER A 129 -8.30 -36.37 2.18
C SER A 129 -6.95 -35.81 1.77
N TYR A 130 -6.05 -35.64 2.75
CA TYR A 130 -4.69 -35.19 2.50
C TYR A 130 -3.90 -36.13 1.56
N LYS A 131 -4.24 -37.43 1.52
CA LYS A 131 -3.62 -38.44 0.65
C LYS A 131 -4.06 -38.32 -0.81
N SER A 132 -5.30 -37.88 -1.03
CA SER A 132 -6.00 -38.07 -2.30
C SER A 132 -6.11 -36.82 -3.17
N GLY A 133 -5.90 -35.61 -2.65
CA GLY A 133 -6.37 -34.45 -3.39
C GLY A 133 -5.62 -33.14 -3.28
N ARG A 134 -5.94 -32.32 -4.28
CA ARG A 134 -5.69 -30.89 -4.39
C ARG A 134 -7.03 -30.18 -4.21
N CYS A 135 -7.02 -29.05 -3.52
CA CYS A 135 -8.22 -28.26 -3.27
C CYS A 135 -8.86 -27.76 -4.58
N THR A 136 -10.20 -27.62 -4.58
CA THR A 136 -10.90 -26.90 -5.65
C THR A 136 -10.37 -25.47 -5.70
N THR A 137 -9.76 -25.10 -6.83
CA THR A 137 -9.01 -23.83 -6.95
C THR A 137 -9.32 -23.17 -8.28
N ILE A 138 -9.61 -21.86 -8.24
CA ILE A 138 -9.68 -21.04 -9.46
C ILE A 138 -8.24 -20.76 -9.89
N THR A 139 -7.84 -21.30 -11.04
CA THR A 139 -6.48 -21.13 -11.57
C THR A 139 -6.36 -19.87 -12.42
N THR A 140 -7.40 -19.57 -13.21
CA THR A 140 -7.40 -18.41 -14.11
C THR A 140 -8.77 -17.76 -14.14
N VAL A 141 -8.80 -16.43 -14.19
CA VAL A 141 -9.99 -15.61 -14.46
C VAL A 141 -9.69 -14.76 -15.68
N THR A 142 -10.53 -14.84 -16.71
CA THR A 142 -10.35 -14.08 -17.96
C THR A 142 -11.59 -13.29 -18.32
N PRO A 143 -11.52 -11.94 -18.41
CA PRO A 143 -10.43 -11.10 -17.89
C PRO A 143 -10.38 -11.16 -16.36
N ASP A 144 -9.23 -10.85 -15.76
CA ASP A 144 -8.97 -10.82 -14.31
C ASP A 144 -9.33 -9.48 -13.64
N GLN A 145 -9.51 -8.45 -14.47
CA GLN A 145 -9.89 -7.10 -14.07
C GLN A 145 -10.83 -6.46 -15.10
N LEU A 146 -11.66 -5.52 -14.64
CA LEU A 146 -12.66 -4.88 -15.51
C LEU A 146 -12.93 -3.42 -15.12
N GLN A 147 -13.14 -2.57 -16.13
CA GLN A 147 -13.66 -1.22 -15.92
C GLN A 147 -15.08 -1.30 -15.33
N ARG A 148 -15.32 -0.61 -14.21
CA ARG A 148 -16.56 -0.66 -13.43
C ARG A 148 -17.82 -0.28 -14.22
N THR A 149 -17.67 0.54 -15.27
CA THR A 149 -18.78 0.98 -16.14
C THR A 149 -19.11 -0.02 -17.25
N THR A 150 -18.42 -1.17 -17.32
CA THR A 150 -18.64 -2.19 -18.34
C THR A 150 -19.18 -3.48 -17.73
N ALA A 151 -19.91 -4.25 -18.52
CA ALA A 151 -20.38 -5.58 -18.15
C ALA A 151 -19.82 -6.63 -19.12
N ARG A 152 -19.33 -7.74 -18.58
CA ARG A 152 -18.72 -8.81 -19.37
C ARG A 152 -19.01 -10.18 -18.74
N THR A 153 -18.89 -11.23 -19.54
CA THR A 153 -18.87 -12.60 -19.04
C THR A 153 -17.43 -12.99 -18.77
N LEU A 154 -17.12 -13.29 -17.52
CA LEU A 154 -15.83 -13.79 -17.06
C LEU A 154 -15.77 -15.30 -17.28
N GLU A 155 -14.63 -15.78 -17.76
CA GLU A 155 -14.32 -17.19 -17.85
C GLU A 155 -13.40 -17.59 -16.70
N LEU A 156 -13.88 -18.50 -15.84
CA LEU A 156 -13.13 -19.02 -14.70
C LEU A 156 -12.72 -20.46 -15.01
N VAL A 157 -11.42 -20.73 -14.99
CA VAL A 157 -10.87 -22.09 -15.03
C VAL A 157 -10.75 -22.58 -13.59
N ILE A 158 -11.41 -23.71 -13.29
CA ILE A 158 -11.49 -24.25 -11.94
C ILE A 158 -11.05 -25.71 -11.95
N GLU A 159 -9.96 -25.99 -11.25
CA GLU A 159 -9.49 -27.36 -11.05
C GLU A 159 -10.28 -28.04 -9.94
N ASN A 160 -10.49 -29.36 -10.08
CA ASN A 160 -11.17 -30.20 -9.08
C ASN A 160 -12.57 -29.68 -8.71
N LEU A 161 -13.30 -29.13 -9.69
CA LEU A 161 -14.68 -28.71 -9.50
C LEU A 161 -15.60 -29.94 -9.50
N PRO A 162 -16.29 -30.27 -8.38
CA PRO A 162 -17.16 -31.43 -8.31
C PRO A 162 -18.30 -31.41 -9.34
N THR A 163 -18.77 -32.59 -9.74
CA THR A 163 -19.90 -32.71 -10.67
C THR A 163 -21.22 -32.62 -9.92
N LEU A 164 -21.75 -31.39 -9.83
CA LEU A 164 -22.99 -31.10 -9.12
C LEU A 164 -24.16 -30.92 -10.08
N SER A 165 -25.31 -31.46 -9.71
CA SER A 165 -26.59 -31.18 -10.34
C SER A 165 -27.19 -29.91 -9.73
N GLY A 166 -27.46 -28.91 -10.59
CA GLY A 166 -28.04 -27.65 -10.16
C GLY A 166 -27.42 -26.44 -10.86
N GLN A 167 -27.85 -25.25 -10.45
CA GLN A 167 -27.39 -23.99 -11.01
C GLN A 167 -26.23 -23.43 -10.19
N PHE A 168 -25.12 -23.15 -10.87
CA PHE A 168 -24.00 -22.42 -10.31
C PHE A 168 -24.30 -20.91 -10.33
N LEU A 169 -23.84 -20.22 -9.30
CA LEU A 169 -23.93 -18.78 -9.14
C LEU A 169 -22.55 -18.22 -8.82
N CYS A 170 -22.30 -17.00 -9.26
CA CYS A 170 -21.10 -16.26 -8.90
C CYS A 170 -21.49 -15.14 -7.94
N ALA A 171 -20.78 -15.03 -6.83
CA ALA A 171 -21.01 -14.01 -5.83
C ALA A 171 -19.78 -13.09 -5.75
N PHE A 172 -20.02 -11.80 -5.97
CA PHE A 172 -19.03 -10.73 -5.87
C PHE A 172 -19.25 -9.99 -4.57
N SER A 173 -18.36 -10.21 -3.60
CA SER A 173 -18.44 -9.59 -2.27
C SER A 173 -17.40 -8.49 -2.12
N ALA A 174 -17.86 -7.25 -1.93
CA ALA A 174 -17.00 -6.08 -1.71
C ALA A 174 -17.72 -5.05 -0.83
N LEU A 175 -17.00 -4.41 0.10
CA LEU A 175 -17.52 -3.32 0.94
C LEU A 175 -18.89 -3.64 1.57
N ASP A 176 -18.97 -4.80 2.24
CA ASP A 176 -20.19 -5.33 2.90
C ASP A 176 -21.40 -5.58 1.99
N LYS A 177 -21.19 -5.58 0.66
CA LYS A 177 -22.22 -5.88 -0.33
C LYS A 177 -21.83 -7.12 -1.12
N THR A 178 -22.75 -8.09 -1.18
CA THR A 178 -22.61 -9.29 -2.02
C THR A 178 -23.61 -9.23 -3.16
N LEU A 179 -23.11 -9.25 -4.39
CA LEU A 179 -23.92 -9.27 -5.61
C LEU A 179 -23.83 -10.65 -6.24
N ILE A 180 -24.98 -11.26 -6.52
CA ILE A 180 -25.05 -12.62 -7.07
C ILE A 180 -25.47 -12.54 -8.53
N THR A 181 -24.78 -13.29 -9.38
CA THR A 181 -25.07 -13.44 -10.81
C THR A 181 -25.13 -14.91 -11.21
N ASN A 182 -25.78 -15.18 -12.34
CA ASN A 182 -25.87 -16.52 -12.88
C ASN A 182 -24.52 -16.97 -13.44
N ALA A 183 -24.20 -18.25 -13.23
CA ALA A 183 -23.05 -18.89 -13.84
C ALA A 183 -23.50 -20.02 -14.77
N SER A 184 -22.79 -20.21 -15.88
CA SER A 184 -22.96 -21.39 -16.74
C SER A 184 -21.76 -22.33 -16.62
N ARG A 185 -22.03 -23.62 -16.42
CA ARG A 185 -21.00 -24.64 -16.25
C ARG A 185 -20.29 -24.91 -17.59
N LYS A 186 -18.97 -25.00 -17.54
CA LYS A 186 -18.09 -25.47 -18.63
C LYS A 186 -17.42 -26.78 -18.22
N SER A 187 -16.76 -27.45 -19.17
CA SER A 187 -15.99 -28.67 -18.90
C SER A 187 -14.81 -28.45 -17.94
N TYR A 188 -14.22 -27.24 -17.93
CA TYR A 188 -13.04 -26.87 -17.14
C TYR A 188 -13.29 -25.74 -16.13
N GLY A 189 -14.56 -25.45 -15.78
CA GLY A 189 -14.89 -24.39 -14.84
C GLY A 189 -16.27 -23.77 -15.07
N VAL A 190 -16.38 -22.45 -14.96
CA VAL A 190 -17.65 -21.72 -15.11
C VAL A 190 -17.49 -20.39 -15.84
N ASN A 191 -18.55 -19.95 -16.51
CA ASN A 191 -18.68 -18.60 -17.02
C ASN A 191 -19.58 -17.79 -16.09
N CYS A 192 -19.06 -16.69 -15.53
CA CYS A 192 -19.81 -15.79 -14.65
C CYS A 192 -20.15 -14.50 -15.38
N THR A 193 -21.41 -14.07 -15.42
CA THR A 193 -21.71 -12.70 -15.83
C THR A 193 -21.36 -11.72 -14.71
N THR A 194 -20.74 -10.58 -15.02
CA THR A 194 -20.49 -9.55 -14.00
C THR A 194 -21.79 -8.90 -13.52
N PRO A 195 -21.84 -8.39 -12.27
CA PRO A 195 -23.01 -7.67 -11.78
C PRO A 195 -23.34 -6.44 -12.61
N ARG A 196 -24.57 -5.95 -12.51
CA ARG A 196 -24.94 -4.68 -13.13
C ARG A 196 -24.16 -3.52 -12.51
N THR A 197 -23.72 -2.60 -13.37
CA THR A 197 -22.81 -1.50 -13.02
C THR A 197 -23.41 -0.50 -12.03
N ASP A 198 -24.73 -0.32 -12.05
CA ASP A 198 -25.49 0.54 -11.13
C ASP A 198 -25.55 0.00 -9.70
N LEU A 199 -25.35 -1.30 -9.52
CA LEU A 199 -25.35 -1.95 -8.20
C LEU A 199 -23.94 -2.05 -7.60
N LEU A 200 -22.89 -1.79 -8.37
CA LEU A 200 -21.51 -1.88 -7.89
C LEU A 200 -21.24 -0.80 -6.82
N PRO A 201 -20.45 -1.13 -5.79
CA PRO A 201 -19.99 -0.14 -4.82
C PRO A 201 -19.27 1.04 -5.49
N SER A 202 -19.39 2.22 -4.89
CA SER A 202 -18.61 3.38 -5.30
C SER A 202 -17.15 3.24 -4.87
N ILE A 203 -16.23 3.68 -5.72
CA ILE A 203 -14.81 3.74 -5.37
C ILE A 203 -14.58 4.93 -4.42
N PRO A 204 -13.88 4.74 -3.28
CA PRO A 204 -13.56 5.85 -2.38
C PRO A 204 -12.75 6.97 -3.06
N PRO A 205 -12.89 8.26 -2.65
CA PRO A 205 -12.36 9.44 -3.35
C PRO A 205 -10.82 9.61 -3.42
N VAL A 206 -10.05 8.56 -3.13
CA VAL A 206 -8.58 8.53 -3.21
C VAL A 206 -8.10 7.27 -3.94
N ARG A 207 -8.98 6.31 -4.16
CA ARG A 207 -8.66 5.05 -4.83
C ARG A 207 -9.14 5.11 -6.28
N HIS A 208 -8.52 4.27 -7.12
CA HIS A 208 -8.87 4.14 -8.53
C HIS A 208 -9.53 2.79 -8.85
N HIS A 209 -9.61 1.91 -7.85
CA HIS A 209 -10.18 0.58 -7.97
C HIS A 209 -10.70 0.07 -6.62
N PHE A 210 -11.48 -1.01 -6.66
CA PHE A 210 -11.75 -1.86 -5.52
C PHE A 210 -11.64 -3.33 -5.93
N THR A 211 -11.28 -4.18 -4.98
CA THR A 211 -11.17 -5.62 -5.19
C THR A 211 -12.35 -6.32 -4.52
N ALA A 212 -13.06 -7.13 -5.27
CA ALA A 212 -14.14 -7.98 -4.79
C ALA A 212 -13.63 -9.41 -4.60
N LYS A 213 -14.14 -10.09 -3.57
CA LYS A 213 -14.03 -11.53 -3.45
C LYS A 213 -15.03 -12.16 -4.41
N LEU A 214 -14.55 -12.68 -5.54
CA LEU A 214 -15.32 -13.44 -6.52
C LEU A 214 -15.34 -14.89 -6.08
N SER A 215 -16.54 -15.41 -5.81
CA SER A 215 -16.75 -16.78 -5.37
C SER A 215 -17.74 -17.51 -6.27
N VAL A 216 -17.57 -18.83 -6.39
CA VAL A 216 -18.50 -19.71 -7.09
C VAL A 216 -19.23 -20.55 -6.05
N ARG A 217 -20.55 -20.57 -6.12
CA ARG A 217 -21.43 -21.26 -5.16
C ARG A 217 -22.61 -21.90 -5.85
N MET A 218 -23.28 -22.81 -5.16
CA MET A 218 -24.60 -23.33 -5.55
C MET A 218 -25.70 -22.45 -4.97
N THR A 219 -26.93 -22.57 -5.48
CA THR A 219 -28.11 -21.82 -4.99
C THR A 219 -28.30 -21.95 -3.48
N ASN A 220 -28.18 -23.18 -2.95
CA ASN A 220 -28.42 -23.50 -1.54
C ASN A 220 -27.15 -24.00 -0.82
N GLY A 221 -26.00 -23.38 -1.08
CA GLY A 221 -24.73 -23.79 -0.47
C GLY A 221 -23.78 -22.63 -0.17
N PRO A 222 -22.71 -22.91 0.59
CA PRO A 222 -21.61 -21.96 0.82
C PRO A 222 -20.78 -21.75 -0.46
N ASP A 223 -19.82 -20.83 -0.37
CA ASP A 223 -18.83 -20.61 -1.42
C ASP A 223 -17.95 -21.86 -1.56
N LEU A 224 -17.90 -22.44 -2.77
CA LEU A 224 -17.07 -23.62 -3.05
C LEU A 224 -15.60 -23.23 -3.22
N VAL A 225 -15.37 -22.08 -3.85
CA VAL A 225 -14.05 -21.55 -4.19
C VAL A 225 -14.15 -20.05 -4.40
N ALA A 226 -13.10 -19.32 -4.05
CA ALA A 226 -13.04 -17.88 -4.21
C ALA A 226 -11.67 -17.39 -4.67
N THR A 227 -11.66 -16.24 -5.33
CA THR A 227 -10.47 -15.50 -5.75
C THR A 227 -10.76 -14.00 -5.71
N ASN A 228 -9.73 -13.19 -5.90
CA ASN A 228 -9.85 -11.75 -6.00
C ASN A 228 -10.16 -11.34 -7.44
N PHE A 229 -11.10 -10.42 -7.60
CA PHE A 229 -11.45 -9.81 -8.89
C PHE A 229 -11.48 -8.29 -8.74
N THR A 230 -10.82 -7.57 -9.64
CA THR A 230 -10.64 -6.12 -9.47
C THR A 230 -11.51 -5.33 -10.44
N PHE A 231 -12.29 -4.39 -9.88
CA PHE A 231 -12.99 -3.37 -10.65
C PHE A 231 -12.23 -2.06 -10.54
N PHE A 232 -11.81 -1.49 -11.67
CA PHE A 232 -11.13 -0.20 -11.74
C PHE A 232 -12.01 0.85 -12.43
N ASP A 233 -11.68 2.13 -12.27
CA ASP A 233 -12.33 3.22 -12.99
C ASP A 233 -11.31 4.23 -13.48
N CYS A 234 -10.96 4.16 -14.76
CA CYS A 234 -9.99 5.07 -15.38
C CYS A 234 -10.37 6.54 -15.21
N ASN A 235 -11.66 6.87 -15.17
CA ASN A 235 -12.14 8.26 -15.06
C ASN A 235 -11.78 8.93 -13.72
N THR A 236 -11.31 8.15 -12.74
CA THR A 236 -10.89 8.68 -11.43
C THR A 236 -9.49 9.30 -11.46
N TYR A 237 -8.69 9.04 -12.49
CA TYR A 237 -7.38 9.68 -12.66
C TYR A 237 -7.55 11.09 -13.24
N SER A 238 -6.97 12.08 -12.56
CA SER A 238 -6.99 13.49 -12.98
C SER A 238 -5.73 13.94 -13.70
N SER A 239 -4.73 13.06 -13.85
CA SER A 239 -3.42 13.37 -14.40
C SER A 239 -3.02 12.31 -15.43
N CYS A 240 -2.38 12.76 -16.52
CA CYS A 240 -1.95 11.89 -17.61
C CYS A 240 -0.95 10.84 -17.11
N THR A 241 0.10 11.29 -16.43
CA THR A 241 1.18 10.48 -15.87
C THR A 241 0.66 9.41 -14.93
N GLN A 242 -0.31 9.74 -14.06
CA GLN A 242 -0.94 8.76 -13.17
C GLN A 242 -1.81 7.75 -13.94
N CYS A 243 -2.61 8.22 -14.90
CA CYS A 243 -3.46 7.38 -15.74
C CYS A 243 -2.65 6.34 -16.51
N VAL A 244 -1.63 6.79 -17.25
CA VAL A 244 -0.88 5.94 -18.19
C VAL A 244 0.21 5.09 -17.51
N SER A 245 0.59 5.45 -16.28
CA SER A 245 1.47 4.62 -15.44
C SER A 245 0.71 3.67 -14.53
N SER A 246 -0.63 3.71 -14.53
CA SER A 246 -1.45 2.81 -13.72
C SER A 246 -1.26 1.36 -14.13
N SER A 247 -1.54 0.44 -13.22
CA SER A 247 -1.57 -1.00 -13.50
C SER A 247 -2.77 -1.43 -14.36
N PHE A 248 -3.66 -0.51 -14.68
CA PHE A 248 -4.91 -0.75 -15.41
C PHE A 248 -4.74 -0.35 -16.88
N PRO A 249 -5.48 -0.97 -17.81
CA PRO A 249 -5.44 -0.63 -19.24
C PRO A 249 -6.21 0.68 -19.51
N CYS A 250 -5.72 1.78 -18.93
CA CYS A 250 -6.26 3.12 -19.07
C CYS A 250 -5.39 3.94 -20.03
N ASP A 251 -6.05 4.79 -20.82
CA ASP A 251 -5.39 5.70 -21.76
C ASP A 251 -5.83 7.14 -21.50
N TRP A 252 -5.02 8.09 -21.97
CA TRP A 252 -5.27 9.51 -21.76
C TRP A 252 -5.58 10.23 -23.07
N CYS A 253 -6.70 10.97 -23.11
CA CYS A 253 -7.00 11.90 -24.18
C CYS A 253 -6.40 13.27 -23.84
N VAL A 254 -5.41 13.73 -24.60
CA VAL A 254 -4.63 14.93 -24.26
C VAL A 254 -5.47 16.20 -24.32
N ASP A 255 -6.23 16.41 -25.40
CA ASP A 255 -7.12 17.56 -25.53
C ASP A 255 -8.36 17.43 -24.64
N GLY A 256 -8.96 16.25 -24.55
CA GLY A 256 -10.09 15.97 -23.67
C GLY A 256 -9.76 16.07 -22.17
N HIS A 257 -8.47 16.16 -21.82
CA HIS A 257 -7.91 16.18 -20.46
C HIS A 257 -8.59 15.17 -19.54
N ARG A 258 -8.63 13.91 -20.00
CA ARG A 258 -9.33 12.83 -19.29
C ARG A 258 -8.65 11.49 -19.49
N CYS A 259 -8.69 10.69 -18.44
CA CYS A 259 -8.32 9.28 -18.48
C CYS A 259 -9.56 8.44 -18.80
N THR A 260 -9.43 7.45 -19.68
CA THR A 260 -10.54 6.60 -20.11
C THR A 260 -10.08 5.18 -20.46
N HIS A 261 -10.97 4.22 -20.32
CA HIS A 261 -10.79 2.88 -20.89
C HIS A 261 -11.37 2.76 -22.32
N ASP A 262 -12.29 3.67 -22.69
CA ASP A 262 -13.00 3.66 -23.97
C ASP A 262 -12.51 4.79 -24.85
N THR A 263 -11.42 4.51 -25.56
CA THR A 263 -10.74 5.48 -26.43
C THR A 263 -11.54 5.80 -27.69
N ALA A 264 -12.36 4.87 -28.18
CA ALA A 264 -13.11 5.03 -29.42
C ALA A 264 -14.18 6.11 -29.28
N GLU A 265 -14.85 6.12 -28.12
CA GLU A 265 -15.89 7.11 -27.83
C GLU A 265 -15.30 8.42 -27.28
N ASN A 266 -14.38 8.33 -26.31
CA ASN A 266 -13.97 9.51 -25.54
C ASN A 266 -12.76 10.27 -26.11
N CYS A 267 -11.91 9.63 -26.90
CA CYS A 267 -10.70 10.25 -27.46
C CYS A 267 -10.77 10.40 -28.99
N ARG A 268 -11.98 10.45 -29.58
CA ARG A 268 -12.13 10.57 -31.04
C ARG A 268 -11.56 11.90 -31.52
N ASN A 269 -10.65 11.84 -32.50
CA ASN A 269 -9.88 12.98 -33.01
C ASN A 269 -8.98 13.67 -31.97
N ASP A 270 -8.70 13.00 -30.85
CA ASP A 270 -7.74 13.48 -29.87
C ASP A 270 -6.37 12.81 -30.06
N ILE A 271 -5.34 13.42 -29.50
CA ILE A 271 -4.07 12.76 -29.28
C ILE A 271 -4.21 11.79 -28.12
N LEU A 272 -4.02 10.52 -28.43
CA LEU A 272 -4.02 9.44 -27.46
C LEU A 272 -2.62 9.18 -26.92
N VAL A 273 -2.48 9.13 -25.60
CA VAL A 273 -1.33 8.54 -24.92
C VAL A 273 -1.79 7.24 -24.27
N THR A 274 -1.20 6.12 -24.66
CA THR A 274 -1.61 4.81 -24.17
C THR A 274 -0.94 4.45 -22.86
N GLY A 275 -1.67 3.74 -22.00
CA GLY A 275 -1.12 3.21 -20.76
C GLY A 275 -0.10 2.10 -20.98
N VAL A 276 0.86 1.97 -20.05
CA VAL A 276 1.90 0.93 -20.09
C VAL A 276 1.32 -0.48 -19.93
N SER A 277 0.19 -0.61 -19.25
CA SER A 277 -0.52 -1.88 -19.03
C SER A 277 -1.44 -2.27 -20.20
N ARG A 278 -1.55 -1.45 -21.25
CA ARG A 278 -2.32 -1.80 -22.44
C ARG A 278 -1.49 -2.70 -23.36
N MET A 279 -2.02 -3.88 -23.69
CA MET A 279 -1.39 -4.77 -24.66
C MET A 279 -1.67 -4.31 -26.09
N GLY A 280 -0.61 -4.21 -26.91
CA GLY A 280 -0.69 -3.88 -28.33
C GLY A 280 0.41 -2.91 -28.77
N PRO A 281 0.62 -2.75 -30.09
CA PRO A 281 1.57 -1.77 -30.61
C PRO A 281 1.05 -0.35 -30.34
N SER A 282 1.87 0.49 -29.73
CA SER A 282 1.60 1.92 -29.56
C SER A 282 2.87 2.73 -29.78
N TYR A 283 2.71 3.86 -30.46
CA TYR A 283 3.77 4.82 -30.75
C TYR A 283 3.96 5.88 -29.66
N ARG A 284 2.93 6.09 -28.82
CA ARG A 284 2.91 7.03 -27.69
C ARG A 284 2.41 6.29 -26.46
N SER A 285 3.32 5.59 -25.79
CA SER A 285 2.99 4.77 -24.63
C SER A 285 3.77 5.18 -23.40
N GLY A 286 3.07 5.34 -22.28
CA GLY A 286 3.63 5.65 -20.98
C GLY A 286 3.80 7.14 -20.67
N PRO A 287 4.27 7.46 -19.46
CA PRO A 287 4.26 8.81 -18.90
C PRO A 287 5.19 9.77 -19.64
N GLY A 288 6.22 9.25 -20.31
CA GLY A 288 7.14 10.02 -21.14
C GLY A 288 6.52 10.60 -22.41
N PHE A 289 5.20 10.49 -22.64
CA PHE A 289 4.46 11.18 -23.71
C PHE A 289 3.39 12.13 -23.18
N CYS A 290 3.31 12.31 -21.85
CA CYS A 290 2.38 13.25 -21.22
C CYS A 290 2.90 14.69 -21.31
N PRO A 291 2.01 15.69 -21.45
CA PRO A 291 2.38 17.10 -21.29
C PRO A 291 2.73 17.40 -19.84
N THR A 292 4.02 17.58 -19.56
CA THR A 292 4.53 17.81 -18.19
C THR A 292 5.26 19.14 -18.06
N ILE A 293 5.35 19.62 -16.83
CA ILE A 293 6.35 20.60 -16.41
C ILE A 293 7.52 19.85 -15.76
N ASN A 294 8.73 20.34 -16.03
CA ASN A 294 9.98 19.79 -15.50
C ASN A 294 10.74 20.86 -14.72
N ALA A 295 11.48 20.42 -13.69
CA ALA A 295 12.32 21.31 -12.90
C ALA A 295 13.43 21.93 -13.79
N THR A 296 13.63 23.25 -13.65
CA THR A 296 14.69 23.98 -14.37
C THR A 296 16.06 23.77 -13.71
N GLU A 297 16.11 23.98 -12.40
CA GLU A 297 17.32 23.90 -11.58
C GLU A 297 17.07 23.10 -10.29
N SER A 298 15.89 23.25 -9.69
CA SER A 298 15.47 22.55 -8.48
C SER A 298 13.95 22.40 -8.42
N GLN A 299 13.47 21.48 -7.57
CA GLN A 299 12.05 21.28 -7.31
C GLN A 299 11.46 22.41 -6.45
N GLU A 300 12.29 23.08 -5.63
CA GLU A 300 11.89 24.16 -4.73
C GLU A 300 12.17 25.53 -5.37
N ILE A 301 11.13 26.28 -5.72
CA ILE A 301 11.29 27.66 -6.18
C ILE A 301 11.15 28.61 -4.98
N LEU A 302 12.28 29.11 -4.50
CA LEU A 302 12.34 29.98 -3.32
C LEU A 302 11.90 31.41 -3.65
N VAL A 303 10.98 31.97 -2.86
CA VAL A 303 10.50 33.36 -3.00
C VAL A 303 10.44 34.05 -1.64
N SER A 304 11.11 35.20 -1.50
CA SER A 304 10.96 36.02 -0.29
C SER A 304 9.59 36.72 -0.29
N SER A 305 8.89 36.69 0.84
CA SER A 305 7.58 37.32 0.98
C SER A 305 7.67 38.84 0.80
N GLY A 306 6.75 39.42 0.02
CA GLY A 306 6.68 40.85 -0.28
C GLY A 306 7.58 41.28 -1.46
N ILE A 307 8.18 40.33 -2.18
CA ILE A 307 8.94 40.60 -3.41
C ILE A 307 8.14 40.15 -4.62
N LYS A 308 8.21 40.97 -5.66
CA LYS A 308 7.74 40.63 -7.00
C LYS A 308 8.75 39.70 -7.68
N LYS A 309 8.29 38.53 -8.13
CA LYS A 309 9.14 37.55 -8.80
C LYS A 309 8.41 36.90 -9.96
N ALA A 310 9.09 36.76 -11.09
CA ALA A 310 8.63 35.95 -12.22
C ALA A 310 9.05 34.49 -12.01
N ILE A 311 8.12 33.56 -12.23
CA ILE A 311 8.34 32.12 -12.12
C ILE A 311 8.56 31.54 -13.52
N ARG A 312 9.54 30.65 -13.66
CA ARG A 312 9.86 29.98 -14.92
C ARG A 312 9.96 28.48 -14.73
N VAL A 313 9.34 27.72 -15.63
CA VAL A 313 9.39 26.25 -15.62
C VAL A 313 9.57 25.73 -17.03
N LYS A 314 10.31 24.62 -17.17
CA LYS A 314 10.43 23.93 -18.45
C LYS A 314 9.21 23.07 -18.69
N VAL A 315 8.90 22.86 -19.96
CA VAL A 315 7.83 21.96 -20.38
C VAL A 315 8.37 20.85 -21.25
N HIS A 316 7.72 19.69 -21.18
CA HIS A 316 8.03 18.54 -22.00
C HIS A 316 6.78 18.08 -22.74
N ILE A 317 6.94 17.75 -24.03
CA ILE A 317 5.88 17.18 -24.89
C ILE A 317 4.63 18.06 -24.94
N ILE A 318 4.84 19.33 -25.26
CA ILE A 318 3.76 20.27 -25.57
C ILE A 318 3.47 20.22 -27.06
N GLY A 319 2.33 19.63 -27.44
CA GLY A 319 1.89 19.59 -28.83
C GLY A 319 1.53 20.98 -29.36
N GLN A 320 1.62 21.17 -30.68
CA GLN A 320 1.40 22.47 -31.33
C GLN A 320 0.03 23.11 -31.02
N PHE A 321 -1.01 22.29 -30.87
CA PHE A 321 -2.36 22.74 -30.48
C PHE A 321 -2.40 23.34 -29.07
N ILE A 322 -1.59 22.83 -28.12
CA ILE A 322 -1.48 23.39 -26.76
C ILE A 322 -0.79 24.75 -26.81
N ILE A 323 0.25 24.89 -27.64
CA ILE A 323 1.03 26.14 -27.81
C ILE A 323 0.14 27.31 -28.26
N GLN A 324 -0.90 27.03 -29.05
CA GLN A 324 -1.85 28.05 -29.52
C GLN A 324 -2.84 28.51 -28.44
N THR A 325 -2.88 27.84 -27.28
CA THR A 325 -3.74 28.22 -26.17
C THR A 325 -3.08 29.23 -25.24
N ARG A 326 -3.89 29.90 -24.43
CA ARG A 326 -3.39 30.77 -23.36
C ARG A 326 -2.92 29.93 -22.18
N PHE A 327 -1.70 30.20 -21.72
CA PHE A 327 -1.17 29.66 -20.47
C PHE A 327 -1.43 30.62 -19.30
N VAL A 328 -1.75 30.05 -18.14
CA VAL A 328 -1.96 30.75 -16.88
C VAL A 328 -1.23 29.99 -15.77
N CYS A 329 -0.42 30.67 -14.98
CA CYS A 329 0.18 30.08 -13.78
C CYS A 329 -0.75 30.33 -12.59
N GLN A 330 -1.08 29.27 -11.86
CA GLN A 330 -1.90 29.32 -10.66
C GLN A 330 -1.07 28.96 -9.43
N PHE A 331 -1.20 29.77 -8.38
CA PHE A 331 -0.54 29.55 -7.09
C PHE A 331 -1.62 29.49 -6.00
N ASN A 332 -1.63 28.43 -5.19
CA ASN A 332 -2.58 28.31 -4.09
C ASN A 332 -1.89 28.69 -2.77
N ILE A 333 -2.04 29.94 -2.38
CA ILE A 333 -1.41 30.51 -1.19
C ILE A 333 -2.45 30.53 -0.07
N GLU A 334 -2.27 29.71 0.97
CA GLU A 334 -3.18 29.62 2.12
C GLU A 334 -4.66 29.40 1.75
N GLY A 335 -4.91 28.62 0.68
CA GLY A 335 -6.26 28.34 0.16
C GLY A 335 -6.78 29.38 -0.85
N ARG A 336 -6.04 30.48 -1.08
CA ARG A 336 -6.38 31.48 -2.09
C ARG A 336 -5.61 31.24 -3.37
N VAL A 337 -6.34 30.98 -4.45
CA VAL A 337 -5.75 30.81 -5.79
C VAL A 337 -5.48 32.17 -6.42
N THR A 338 -4.22 32.49 -6.66
CA THR A 338 -3.78 33.63 -7.48
C THR A 338 -3.43 33.14 -8.87
N SER A 339 -3.83 33.88 -9.91
CA SER A 339 -3.63 33.51 -11.31
C SER A 339 -2.92 34.63 -12.04
N VAL A 340 -1.86 34.31 -12.78
CA VAL A 340 -1.10 35.26 -13.61
C VAL A 340 -0.96 34.70 -15.02
N ASN A 341 -0.84 35.58 -16.02
CA ASN A 341 -0.66 35.08 -17.39
C ASN A 341 0.73 34.49 -17.54
N ALA A 342 0.86 33.60 -18.51
CA ALA A 342 2.14 33.02 -18.85
C ALA A 342 2.33 32.95 -20.35
N ARG A 343 3.60 33.00 -20.77
CA ARG A 343 4.02 32.89 -22.17
C ARG A 343 4.99 31.75 -22.32
N LEU A 344 4.79 30.93 -23.34
CA LEU A 344 5.74 29.89 -23.73
C LEU A 344 6.75 30.47 -24.70
N LEU A 345 8.04 30.40 -24.36
CA LEU A 345 9.15 30.76 -25.24
C LEU A 345 10.08 29.55 -25.35
N ALA A 346 10.20 29.01 -26.57
CA ALA A 346 10.87 27.73 -26.83
C ALA A 346 10.30 26.58 -25.98
N ASP A 347 11.05 26.08 -24.99
CA ASP A 347 10.69 24.99 -24.08
C ASP A 347 10.37 25.47 -22.65
N THR A 348 10.26 26.79 -22.44
CA THR A 348 10.16 27.37 -21.10
C THR A 348 8.94 28.28 -20.99
N ILE A 349 8.11 28.03 -19.98
CA ILE A 349 6.98 28.88 -19.61
C ILE A 349 7.45 29.97 -18.65
N TYR A 350 7.14 31.22 -18.99
CA TYR A 350 7.42 32.41 -18.20
C TYR A 350 6.10 32.95 -17.66
N CYS A 351 5.89 32.80 -16.35
CA CYS A 351 4.77 33.42 -15.64
C CYS A 351 5.05 34.92 -15.46
N GLU A 352 4.03 35.76 -15.60
CA GLU A 352 4.11 37.19 -15.29
C GLU A 352 4.52 37.41 -13.83
N GLU A 353 5.24 38.52 -13.62
CA GLU A 353 5.76 38.88 -12.32
C GLU A 353 4.62 39.24 -11.35
N THR A 354 4.63 38.63 -10.17
CA THR A 354 3.64 38.90 -9.12
C THR A 354 4.29 38.91 -7.75
N GLU A 355 3.65 39.60 -6.81
CA GLU A 355 4.08 39.66 -5.42
C GLU A 355 3.53 38.48 -4.64
N PHE A 356 4.43 37.78 -3.95
CA PHE A 356 4.09 36.63 -3.12
C PHE A 356 4.05 37.05 -1.66
N SER A 357 2.93 36.86 -0.97
CA SER A 357 2.79 37.17 0.46
C SER A 357 1.87 36.16 1.14
N TYR A 358 2.09 35.94 2.44
CA TYR A 358 1.31 35.01 3.26
C TYR A 358 1.13 35.54 4.68
N THR A 359 0.12 35.03 5.39
CA THR A 359 -0.34 35.55 6.68
C THR A 359 0.08 34.70 7.88
N SER A 360 0.36 33.40 7.69
CA SER A 360 0.86 32.50 8.72
C SER A 360 2.08 33.06 9.45
N ARG A 361 2.29 32.65 10.71
CA ARG A 361 3.46 33.00 11.53
C ARG A 361 4.67 32.09 11.29
N ALA A 362 4.51 31.05 10.48
CA ALA A 362 5.61 30.16 10.12
C ALA A 362 6.71 30.93 9.37
N PRO A 363 8.00 30.53 9.49
CA PRO A 363 9.10 31.17 8.78
C PRO A 363 9.03 30.98 7.26
N ASN A 364 8.39 29.90 6.81
CA ASN A 364 8.12 29.61 5.42
C ASN A 364 6.81 28.82 5.27
N ILE A 365 6.28 28.82 4.05
CA ILE A 365 5.15 28.00 3.64
C ILE A 365 5.43 27.36 2.28
N THR A 366 4.95 26.15 2.08
CA THR A 366 4.95 25.47 0.78
C THR A 366 3.66 25.80 0.04
N VAL A 367 3.80 26.28 -1.19
CA VAL A 367 2.71 26.71 -2.06
C VAL A 367 2.68 25.82 -3.29
N PRO A 368 1.61 25.01 -3.47
CA PRO A 368 1.46 24.23 -4.68
C PRO A 368 1.15 25.17 -5.85
N PHE A 369 1.69 24.79 -7.00
CA PHE A 369 1.65 25.56 -8.24
C PHE A 369 1.23 24.67 -9.39
N ALA A 370 0.47 25.24 -10.33
CA ALA A 370 0.05 24.58 -11.54
C ALA A 370 0.17 25.52 -12.74
N VAL A 371 0.48 24.96 -13.90
CA VAL A 371 0.38 25.67 -15.18
C VAL A 371 -0.86 25.19 -15.90
N ILE A 372 -1.80 26.09 -16.14
CA ILE A 372 -3.07 25.81 -16.78
C ILE A 372 -3.01 26.22 -18.25
N TRP A 373 -3.45 25.33 -19.14
CA TRP A 373 -3.65 25.58 -20.56
C TRP A 373 -5.11 25.30 -20.94
N GLY A 374 -5.55 25.80 -22.10
CA GLY A 374 -6.93 25.60 -22.56
C GLY A 374 -8.00 26.09 -21.57
N GLY A 375 -7.66 27.04 -20.70
CA GLY A 375 -8.55 27.64 -19.69
C GLY A 375 -8.74 26.86 -18.38
N SER A 376 -8.55 25.54 -18.37
CA SER A 376 -8.85 24.71 -17.17
C SER A 376 -7.99 23.46 -17.01
N LYS A 377 -7.07 23.17 -17.94
CA LYS A 377 -6.32 21.91 -17.99
C LYS A 377 -4.93 22.12 -17.36
N PRO A 378 -4.64 21.61 -16.16
CA PRO A 378 -3.29 21.65 -15.62
C PRO A 378 -2.33 20.76 -16.44
N LEU A 379 -1.09 21.22 -16.61
CA LEU A 379 0.03 20.35 -17.01
C LEU A 379 0.44 19.48 -15.83
N ASP A 380 0.88 18.27 -16.11
CA ASP A 380 1.33 17.33 -15.09
C ASP A 380 2.65 17.80 -14.45
N ASN A 381 2.76 17.63 -13.14
CA ASN A 381 3.94 18.02 -12.36
C ASN A 381 4.59 16.80 -11.67
N PRO A 382 5.21 15.89 -12.44
CA PRO A 382 5.82 14.67 -11.88
C PRO A 382 7.01 14.97 -10.95
N ASP A 383 7.73 16.06 -11.19
CA ASP A 383 8.86 16.50 -10.37
C ASP A 383 8.44 17.16 -9.05
N ASN A 384 7.13 17.28 -8.79
CA ASN A 384 6.56 17.95 -7.62
C ASN A 384 7.15 19.36 -7.39
N ILE A 385 7.28 20.14 -8.47
CA ILE A 385 7.77 21.53 -8.41
C ILE A 385 6.79 22.35 -7.58
N HIS A 386 7.29 23.05 -6.57
CA HIS A 386 6.48 23.88 -5.69
C HIS A 386 7.23 25.15 -5.28
N LEU A 387 6.48 26.15 -4.86
CA LEU A 387 7.06 27.37 -4.34
C LEU A 387 7.26 27.22 -2.83
N VAL A 388 8.35 27.77 -2.32
CA VAL A 388 8.55 27.98 -0.89
C VAL A 388 8.64 29.47 -0.66
N ILE A 389 7.58 30.04 -0.10
CA ILE A 389 7.55 31.45 0.26
C ILE A 389 8.09 31.58 1.68
N TYR A 390 9.11 32.41 1.88
CA TYR A 390 9.80 32.54 3.17
C TYR A 390 9.94 33.99 3.64
N ARG A 391 10.16 34.17 4.94
CA ARG A 391 10.49 35.46 5.56
C ARG A 391 11.77 35.33 6.37
N CYS A 392 12.85 35.96 5.90
CA CYS A 392 14.15 35.96 6.59
C CYS A 392 14.02 36.40 8.06
N ARG A 393 13.18 37.40 8.33
CA ARG A 393 12.96 37.95 9.67
C ARG A 393 12.40 36.93 10.66
N ASP A 394 11.62 35.97 10.19
CA ASP A 394 11.02 34.95 11.05
C ASP A 394 11.92 33.70 11.14
N MET A 395 13.01 33.66 10.37
CA MET A 395 14.03 32.60 10.40
C MET A 395 15.17 32.93 11.36
N ALA A 396 15.42 34.22 11.63
CA ALA A 396 16.49 34.67 12.50
C ALA A 396 16.19 36.02 13.15
N ASP A 397 16.36 36.07 14.47
CA ASP A 397 16.07 37.26 15.29
C ASP A 397 17.31 38.16 15.53
N ASN A 398 18.50 37.69 15.18
CA ASN A 398 19.75 38.43 15.35
C ASN A 398 20.69 38.24 14.17
N CYS A 399 21.66 39.15 14.04
CA CYS A 399 22.64 39.15 12.95
C CYS A 399 23.38 37.81 12.84
N GLY A 400 23.90 37.28 13.95
CA GLY A 400 24.70 36.05 13.94
C GLY A 400 23.92 34.86 13.38
N MET A 401 22.67 34.69 13.80
CA MET A 401 21.78 33.65 13.26
C MET A 401 21.42 33.93 11.80
N CYS A 402 21.17 35.18 11.43
CA CYS A 402 20.82 35.57 10.07
C CYS A 402 21.94 35.25 9.07
N LEU A 403 23.19 35.57 9.42
CA LEU A 403 24.37 35.30 8.58
C LEU A 403 24.76 33.80 8.58
N ALA A 404 24.21 33.02 9.50
CA ALA A 404 24.33 31.56 9.55
C ALA A 404 23.23 30.83 8.77
N LEU A 405 22.20 31.53 8.28
CA LEU A 405 21.15 30.92 7.46
C LEU A 405 21.73 30.33 6.17
N PRO A 406 21.11 29.26 5.62
CA PRO A 406 21.53 28.68 4.36
C PRO A 406 21.55 29.72 3.23
N THR A 407 22.63 29.73 2.46
CA THR A 407 22.85 30.69 1.37
C THR A 407 21.75 30.67 0.30
N LYS A 408 21.02 29.56 0.17
CA LYS A 408 19.88 29.42 -0.75
C LYS A 408 18.76 30.45 -0.53
N TYR A 409 18.60 30.94 0.69
CA TYR A 409 17.58 31.96 1.01
C TYR A 409 18.05 33.40 0.71
N GLY A 410 19.34 33.62 0.44
CA GLY A 410 19.86 34.97 0.16
C GLY A 410 19.57 36.00 1.27
N CYS A 411 19.32 35.55 2.51
CA CYS A 411 19.07 36.40 3.67
C CYS A 411 20.38 37.07 4.13
N GLY A 412 20.27 38.28 4.66
CA GLY A 412 21.37 39.00 5.28
C GLY A 412 20.86 39.99 6.32
N TRP A 413 21.76 40.54 7.12
CA TRP A 413 21.38 41.44 8.21
C TRP A 413 21.33 42.88 7.73
N CYS A 414 20.17 43.50 7.82
CA CYS A 414 19.99 44.91 7.49
C CYS A 414 20.25 45.78 8.72
N GLN A 415 21.35 46.53 8.74
CA GLN A 415 21.70 47.33 9.91
C GLN A 415 20.75 48.51 10.16
N SER A 416 20.09 49.04 9.12
CA SER A 416 19.17 50.17 9.25
C SER A 416 17.82 49.78 9.85
N SER A 417 17.33 48.58 9.57
CA SER A 417 16.05 48.07 10.10
C SER A 417 16.22 47.14 11.30
N ASP A 418 17.45 46.81 11.67
CA ASP A 418 17.84 45.84 12.71
C ASP A 418 17.12 44.49 12.54
N ARG A 419 17.03 44.03 11.28
CA ARG A 419 16.25 42.84 10.88
C ARG A 419 17.01 41.99 9.86
N CYS A 420 16.72 40.69 9.88
CA CYS A 420 17.16 39.75 8.86
C CYS A 420 16.26 39.84 7.62
N GLU A 421 16.78 40.33 6.50
CA GLU A 421 16.02 40.62 5.28
C GLU A 421 16.87 40.27 4.04
N VAL A 422 16.23 40.04 2.89
CA VAL A 422 16.98 39.91 1.64
C VAL A 422 17.47 41.29 1.17
N LYS A 423 18.53 41.32 0.36
CA LYS A 423 19.15 42.56 -0.10
C LYS A 423 18.15 43.54 -0.74
N ASP A 424 17.24 43.05 -1.58
CA ASP A 424 16.26 43.89 -2.28
C ASP A 424 15.22 44.54 -1.33
N GLN A 425 15.06 43.99 -0.12
CA GLN A 425 14.22 44.56 0.94
C GLN A 425 15.02 45.54 1.82
N CYS A 426 16.30 45.22 2.04
CA CYS A 426 17.25 46.09 2.72
C CYS A 426 17.82 47.15 1.76
N ASP A 427 16.95 48.02 1.24
CA ASP A 427 17.32 49.33 0.69
C ASP A 427 16.10 50.01 0.07
N ARG A 428 15.17 50.42 0.95
CA ARG A 428 14.43 51.66 0.69
C ARG A 428 15.32 52.91 0.96
N GLY A 429 16.65 52.81 0.79
CA GLY A 429 17.50 53.93 0.36
C GLY A 429 18.83 54.26 1.08
N SER A 430 19.32 53.53 2.10
CA SER A 430 20.57 53.94 2.80
C SER A 430 21.20 52.93 3.77
N GLY A 431 20.72 51.68 3.80
CA GLY A 431 21.11 50.71 4.83
C GLY A 431 22.35 49.89 4.45
N MET A 432 23.27 49.68 5.39
CA MET A 432 24.34 48.70 5.19
C MET A 432 23.77 47.27 5.37
N TRP A 433 23.67 46.52 4.27
CA TRP A 433 23.26 45.11 4.26
C TRP A 433 24.46 44.17 4.42
N LEU A 434 24.47 43.38 5.49
CA LEU A 434 25.52 42.41 5.77
C LEU A 434 25.20 41.04 5.19
N ASN A 435 26.15 40.47 4.45
CA ASN A 435 26.05 39.11 3.92
C ASN A 435 26.80 38.08 4.77
N SER A 436 26.69 36.80 4.42
CA SER A 436 27.32 35.69 5.14
C SER A 436 28.86 35.78 5.26
N ASN A 437 29.52 36.61 4.46
CA ASN A 437 30.98 36.77 4.46
C ASN A 437 31.46 37.88 5.39
N GLN A 438 30.55 38.66 5.94
CA GLN A 438 30.85 39.74 6.86
C GLN A 438 30.64 39.30 8.32
N THR A 439 31.23 40.05 9.25
CA THR A 439 31.08 39.82 10.69
C THR A 439 29.98 40.70 11.26
N CYS A 440 29.20 40.14 12.16
CA CYS A 440 28.19 40.90 12.89
C CYS A 440 28.85 41.87 13.87
N PRO A 441 28.38 43.13 13.95
CA PRO A 441 28.79 44.03 15.01
C PRO A 441 28.19 43.58 16.35
N ASN A 442 28.72 44.11 17.45
CA ASN A 442 28.17 43.95 18.81
C ASN A 442 28.04 42.49 19.27
N PRO A 443 29.16 41.75 19.45
CA PRO A 443 29.14 40.46 20.13
C PRO A 443 28.68 40.65 21.59
N GLU A 444 27.74 39.83 22.04
CA GLU A 444 27.19 39.91 23.40
C GLU A 444 27.21 38.53 24.05
N ILE A 445 27.83 38.43 25.23
CA ILE A 445 27.80 37.21 26.05
C ILE A 445 26.54 37.25 26.92
N LYS A 446 25.67 36.24 26.76
CA LYS A 446 24.43 36.10 27.55
C LYS A 446 24.67 35.34 28.85
N SER A 447 25.52 34.31 28.81
CA SER A 447 25.89 33.52 29.99
C SER A 447 27.19 32.77 29.77
N PHE A 448 27.84 32.36 30.85
CA PHE A 448 28.97 31.45 30.81
C PHE A 448 28.95 30.51 32.02
N GLU A 449 29.47 29.30 31.86
CA GLU A 449 29.53 28.29 32.91
C GLU A 449 30.81 27.46 32.78
N PRO A 450 31.51 27.12 33.89
CA PRO A 450 31.21 27.48 35.27
C PRO A 450 31.64 28.91 35.64
N VAL A 451 30.98 29.51 36.63
CA VAL A 451 31.31 30.86 37.15
C VAL A 451 32.52 30.86 38.11
N MET A 452 32.97 29.67 38.54
CA MET A 452 34.12 29.45 39.42
C MET A 452 34.95 28.29 38.89
N GLY A 453 36.26 28.29 39.13
CA GLY A 453 37.16 27.21 38.73
C GLY A 453 38.43 27.13 39.59
N PRO A 454 39.14 25.98 39.56
CA PRO A 454 40.41 25.77 40.25
C PRO A 454 41.49 26.77 39.82
N TRP A 455 42.39 27.13 40.76
CA TRP A 455 43.49 28.06 40.50
C TRP A 455 44.52 27.46 39.53
N GLU A 456 44.59 26.13 39.47
CA GLU A 456 45.46 25.35 38.57
C GLU A 456 45.10 25.52 37.09
N GLY A 457 43.93 26.09 36.77
CA GLY A 457 43.47 26.29 35.40
C GLY A 457 42.77 25.07 34.81
N ASN A 458 42.83 24.90 33.48
CA ASN A 458 42.17 23.82 32.71
C ASN A 458 40.65 23.73 32.88
N THR A 459 40.02 24.78 33.40
CA THR A 459 38.56 24.83 33.53
C THR A 459 37.95 25.02 32.15
N ASN A 460 37.14 24.07 31.71
CA ASN A 460 36.41 24.20 30.45
C ASN A 460 35.24 25.18 30.64
N VAL A 461 35.34 26.36 30.03
CA VAL A 461 34.30 27.39 30.12
C VAL A 461 33.43 27.35 28.87
N THR A 462 32.14 27.08 29.09
CA THR A 462 31.11 27.15 28.05
C THR A 462 30.52 28.56 28.03
N ILE A 463 30.80 29.33 26.98
CA ILE A 463 30.27 30.69 26.79
C ILE A 463 29.10 30.63 25.81
N ARG A 464 27.95 31.21 26.19
CA ARG A 464 26.77 31.36 25.34
C ARG A 464 26.53 32.83 25.08
N GLY A 465 26.41 33.21 23.81
CA GLY A 465 26.23 34.59 23.40
C GLY A 465 25.60 34.70 22.02
N ILE A 466 25.39 35.93 21.57
CA ILE A 466 24.91 36.27 20.23
C ILE A 466 26.00 37.06 19.48
N ASN A 467 25.96 36.99 18.15
CA ASN A 467 26.91 37.68 17.26
C ASN A 467 28.40 37.33 17.54
N LEU A 468 28.68 36.13 18.05
CA LEU A 468 30.03 35.63 18.28
C LEU A 468 30.76 35.35 16.94
N GLY A 469 32.08 35.15 17.01
CA GLY A 469 32.92 34.89 15.83
C GLY A 469 32.48 33.65 15.04
N LYS A 470 32.51 33.75 13.71
CA LYS A 470 32.03 32.69 12.80
C LYS A 470 33.02 31.52 12.64
N THR A 471 34.31 31.79 12.78
CA THR A 471 35.37 30.80 12.59
C THR A 471 36.28 30.75 13.81
N PHE A 472 36.60 29.54 14.25
CA PHE A 472 37.69 29.27 15.17
C PHE A 472 38.98 29.18 14.34
N ARG A 473 40.04 29.90 14.73
CA ARG A 473 41.35 29.84 14.08
C ARG A 473 42.40 29.43 15.07
#